data_AF-A0A964JNI6-F1
#
_entry.id   AF-A0A964JNI6-F1
#
_cell.length_a   1.000
_cell.length_b   1.000
_cell.length_c   1.000
_cell.angle_alpha   90.00
_cell.angle_beta   90.00
_cell.angle_gamma   90.00
#
_symmetry.space_group_name_H-M   'P 1'
#
loop_
_entity.id
_entity.type
_entity.pdbx_description
1 polymer ?
#
loop_
_entity_poly.entity_id
_entity_poly.type
_entity_poly.pdbx_seq_one_letter_code
_entity_poly.pdbx_strand_id
1 'polypeptide(L)'
;MEIATLDRQLDTLTNKVLALLVDNPNDHPEVLAARKSVALVQTQLDLLRAKAAATLLPVPPVASGQPGLKPQLDDATLTAATDEITRLERERDEHLANIDRIQANIRTLPRIRGQLGELERDRKRAAEALDLEVTKLAEAESQDSLISANRGDTFRIQVPANLPAQPNSPASWVMLMASAILATLMALGSYWSIWTRRSTTSTSSRGSPTSPFW
;
A
#
# COMPACT_ATOMS: atom_id res chain seq x y z
N MET A 1 -47.38 -23.04 30.45
CA MET A 1 -47.18 -21.84 29.62
C MET A 1 -45.94 -21.93 28.72
N GLU A 2 -45.06 -22.92 28.88
CA GLU A 2 -43.83 -23.09 28.08
C GLU A 2 -44.07 -23.45 26.60
N ILE A 3 -45.16 -24.17 26.28
CA ILE A 3 -45.44 -24.58 24.89
C ILE A 3 -45.71 -23.35 24.00
N ALA A 4 -46.43 -22.35 24.52
CA ALA A 4 -46.74 -21.13 23.79
C ALA A 4 -45.50 -20.22 23.58
N THR A 5 -44.51 -20.30 24.47
CA THR A 5 -43.24 -19.57 24.30
C THR A 5 -42.35 -20.25 23.27
N LEU A 6 -42.36 -21.58 23.19
CA LEU A 6 -41.62 -22.33 22.17
C LEU A 6 -42.20 -22.12 20.76
N ASP A 7 -43.53 -22.10 20.61
CA ASP A 7 -44.16 -21.80 19.31
C ASP A 7 -43.79 -20.40 18.81
N ARG A 8 -43.76 -19.39 19.69
CA ARG A 8 -43.29 -18.04 19.31
C ARG A 8 -41.83 -18.02 18.87
N GLN A 9 -40.99 -18.83 19.51
CA GLN A 9 -39.57 -18.95 19.14
C GLN A 9 -39.42 -19.63 17.77
N LEU A 10 -40.27 -20.61 17.47
CA LEU A 10 -40.30 -21.31 16.19
C LEU A 10 -40.72 -20.36 15.06
N ASP A 11 -41.75 -19.54 15.28
CA ASP A 11 -42.19 -18.53 14.30
C ASP A 11 -41.11 -17.46 14.05
N THR A 12 -40.44 -16.99 15.10
CA THR A 12 -39.38 -15.98 14.94
C THR A 12 -38.15 -16.54 14.22
N LEU A 13 -37.78 -17.80 14.48
CA LEU A 13 -36.67 -18.46 13.77
C LEU A 13 -37.02 -18.76 12.32
N THR A 14 -38.26 -19.19 12.05
CA THR A 14 -38.74 -19.45 10.69
C THR A 14 -38.72 -18.19 9.83
N ASN A 15 -39.19 -17.06 10.39
CA ASN A 15 -39.15 -15.77 9.69
C ASN A 15 -37.71 -15.29 9.44
N LYS A 16 -36.77 -15.55 10.34
CA LYS A 16 -35.34 -15.24 10.13
C LYS A 16 -34.73 -16.09 9.01
N VAL A 17 -35.04 -17.37 8.95
CA VAL A 17 -34.57 -18.25 7.86
C VAL A 17 -35.17 -17.82 6.52
N LEU A 18 -36.43 -17.43 6.48
CA LEU A 18 -37.10 -16.94 5.28
C LEU A 18 -36.50 -15.62 4.79
N ALA A 19 -36.16 -14.70 5.70
CA ALA A 19 -35.46 -13.47 5.37
C ALA A 19 -34.03 -13.73 4.84
N LEU A 20 -33.31 -14.69 5.43
CA LEU A 20 -31.95 -15.04 5.00
C LEU A 20 -31.91 -15.78 3.65
N LEU A 21 -32.98 -16.49 3.29
CA LEU A 21 -33.14 -17.16 2.00
C LEU A 21 -33.39 -16.19 0.83
N VAL A 22 -33.86 -14.96 1.09
CA VAL A 22 -34.05 -13.93 0.05
C VAL A 22 -32.72 -13.32 -0.39
N ASP A 23 -31.77 -13.15 0.53
CA ASP A 23 -30.47 -12.52 0.27
C ASP A 23 -29.33 -13.53 -0.01
N ASN A 24 -29.45 -14.80 0.43
CA ASN A 24 -28.38 -15.79 0.28
C ASN A 24 -28.90 -17.14 -0.25
N PRO A 25 -28.39 -17.64 -1.40
CA PRO A 25 -28.77 -18.96 -1.92
C PRO A 25 -28.32 -20.10 -1.00
N ASN A 26 -29.04 -21.22 -1.12
CA ASN A 26 -29.20 -22.37 -0.19
C ASN A 26 -27.97 -22.99 0.52
N ASP A 27 -26.73 -22.62 0.19
CA ASP A 27 -25.49 -23.23 0.73
C ASP A 27 -24.70 -22.33 1.69
N HIS A 28 -25.25 -21.18 2.10
CA HIS A 28 -24.57 -20.33 3.08
C HIS A 28 -24.49 -21.03 4.46
N PRO A 29 -23.32 -21.02 5.15
CA PRO A 29 -23.11 -21.75 6.40
C PRO A 29 -24.11 -21.37 7.51
N GLU A 30 -24.61 -20.14 7.47
CA GLU A 30 -25.61 -19.62 8.41
C GLU A 30 -27.00 -20.25 8.20
N VAL A 31 -27.41 -20.51 6.95
CA VAL A 31 -28.68 -21.19 6.63
C VAL A 31 -28.62 -22.66 7.05
N LEU A 32 -27.47 -23.31 6.89
CA LEU A 32 -27.24 -24.68 7.35
C LEU A 32 -27.27 -24.78 8.88
N ALA A 33 -26.64 -23.84 9.58
CA ALA A 33 -26.69 -23.76 11.04
C ALA A 33 -28.12 -23.54 11.56
N ALA A 34 -28.88 -22.65 10.92
CA ALA A 34 -30.27 -22.40 11.28
C ALA A 34 -31.19 -23.59 10.98
N ARG A 35 -30.99 -24.32 9.88
CA ARG A 35 -31.73 -25.57 9.60
C ARG A 35 -31.44 -26.64 10.65
N LYS A 36 -30.18 -26.78 11.09
CA LYS A 36 -29.81 -27.71 12.16
C LYS A 36 -30.47 -27.35 13.48
N SER A 37 -30.52 -26.07 13.85
CA SER A 37 -31.19 -25.66 15.09
C SER A 37 -32.70 -25.90 15.05
N VAL A 38 -33.36 -25.64 13.91
CA VAL A 38 -34.79 -25.98 13.72
C VAL A 38 -35.02 -27.49 13.86
N ALA A 39 -34.17 -28.33 13.27
CA ALA A 39 -34.28 -29.78 13.39
C ALA A 39 -34.12 -30.27 14.85
N LEU A 40 -33.19 -29.67 15.61
CA LEU A 40 -33.01 -29.98 17.03
C LEU A 40 -34.23 -29.58 17.87
N VAL A 41 -34.81 -28.40 17.63
CA VAL A 41 -36.01 -27.94 18.35
C VAL A 41 -37.22 -28.81 17.99
N GLN A 42 -37.34 -29.21 16.73
CA GLN A 42 -38.42 -30.10 16.29
C GLN A 42 -38.36 -31.47 16.99
N THR A 43 -37.17 -32.06 17.10
CA THR A 43 -37.01 -33.34 17.81
C THR A 43 -37.32 -33.22 19.30
N GLN A 44 -36.98 -32.10 19.93
CA GLN A 44 -37.36 -31.83 21.33
C GLN A 44 -38.87 -31.70 21.50
N LEU A 45 -39.57 -31.02 20.58
CA LEU A 45 -41.03 -30.92 20.59
C LEU A 45 -41.70 -32.28 20.39
N ASP A 46 -41.18 -33.12 19.50
CA ASP A 46 -41.72 -34.46 19.26
C ASP A 46 -41.50 -35.38 20.47
N LEU A 47 -40.35 -35.28 21.16
CA LEU A 47 -40.11 -36.00 22.42
C LEU A 47 -41.05 -35.53 23.54
N LEU A 48 -41.29 -34.22 23.66
CA LEU A 48 -42.23 -33.68 24.64
C LEU A 48 -43.68 -34.08 24.33
N ARG A 49 -44.07 -34.10 23.06
CA ARG A 49 -45.39 -34.60 22.62
C ARG A 49 -45.54 -36.10 22.85
N ALA A 50 -44.51 -36.90 22.58
CA ALA A 50 -44.52 -38.33 22.85
C ALA A 50 -44.65 -38.62 24.36
N LYS A 51 -43.95 -37.84 25.20
CA LYS A 51 -44.06 -37.93 26.67
C LYS A 51 -45.44 -37.49 27.18
N ALA A 52 -46.02 -36.45 26.60
CA ALA A 52 -47.37 -36.00 26.90
C ALA A 52 -48.43 -37.04 26.46
N ALA A 53 -48.24 -37.68 25.29
CA ALA A 53 -49.12 -38.74 24.79
C ALA A 53 -49.04 -40.03 25.63
N ALA A 54 -47.84 -40.38 26.14
CA ALA A 54 -47.67 -41.50 27.08
C ALA A 54 -48.39 -41.27 28.43
N THR A 55 -48.72 -40.01 28.77
CA THR A 55 -49.49 -39.66 29.97
C THR A 55 -51.02 -39.80 29.76
N LEU A 56 -51.48 -40.05 28.52
CA LEU A 56 -52.90 -40.22 28.17
C LEU A 56 -53.36 -41.68 28.10
N LEU A 57 -52.47 -42.65 28.40
CA LEU A 57 -52.89 -44.03 28.60
C LEU A 57 -53.50 -44.19 30.00
N PRO A 58 -54.67 -44.83 30.17
CA PRO A 58 -55.30 -44.97 31.47
C PRO A 58 -54.47 -45.94 32.34
N VAL A 59 -53.76 -45.40 33.33
CA VAL A 59 -53.13 -46.18 34.41
C VAL A 59 -54.01 -46.00 35.67
N PRO A 60 -54.34 -47.09 36.41
CA PRO A 60 -55.28 -47.05 37.54
C PRO A 60 -54.80 -46.12 38.68
N PRO A 61 -55.73 -45.58 39.49
CA PRO A 61 -55.41 -44.59 40.51
C PRO A 61 -54.69 -45.26 41.69
N VAL A 62 -53.42 -44.91 41.90
CA VAL A 62 -52.72 -45.21 43.15
C VAL A 62 -52.88 -44.01 44.08
N ALA A 63 -53.46 -44.29 45.24
CA ALA A 63 -53.82 -43.34 46.26
C ALA A 63 -52.61 -42.74 47.01
N SER A 64 -52.84 -41.50 47.49
CA SER A 64 -52.42 -40.95 48.78
C SER A 64 -50.93 -40.84 49.16
N GLY A 65 -50.53 -39.60 49.44
CA GLY A 65 -49.65 -39.29 50.57
C GLY A 65 -48.18 -39.06 50.23
N GLN A 66 -47.81 -37.83 49.92
CA GLN A 66 -46.47 -37.34 50.23
C GLN A 66 -46.58 -36.29 51.33
N PRO A 67 -46.06 -36.55 52.55
CA PRO A 67 -45.89 -35.51 53.55
C PRO A 67 -44.84 -34.50 53.05
N GLY A 68 -45.02 -33.23 53.41
CA GLY A 68 -44.17 -32.13 52.99
C GLY A 68 -42.68 -32.40 53.24
N LEU A 69 -42.00 -32.89 52.21
CA LEU A 69 -40.56 -32.88 52.11
C LEU A 69 -40.18 -31.44 51.77
N LYS A 70 -39.78 -30.67 52.78
CA LYS A 70 -38.85 -29.56 52.51
C LYS A 70 -37.71 -30.17 51.69
N PRO A 71 -37.38 -29.67 50.51
CA PRO A 71 -36.24 -30.17 49.78
C PRO A 71 -35.03 -29.89 50.67
N GLN A 72 -34.48 -30.92 51.31
CA GLN A 72 -33.12 -30.86 51.80
C GLN A 72 -32.31 -30.78 50.51
N LEU A 73 -31.88 -29.57 50.15
CA LEU A 73 -30.89 -29.41 49.11
C LEU A 73 -29.64 -30.09 49.65
N ASP A 74 -29.37 -31.30 49.16
CA ASP A 74 -28.15 -32.00 49.47
C ASP A 74 -26.98 -31.11 49.02
N ASP A 75 -25.97 -30.92 49.86
CA ASP A 75 -24.80 -30.08 49.55
C ASP A 75 -24.16 -30.46 48.20
N ALA A 76 -24.28 -31.73 47.79
CA ALA A 76 -23.85 -32.24 46.48
C ALA A 76 -24.58 -31.60 45.28
N THR A 77 -25.86 -31.26 45.44
CA THR A 77 -26.64 -30.59 44.37
C THR A 77 -26.27 -29.11 44.27
N LEU A 78 -25.94 -28.47 45.40
CA LEU A 78 -25.46 -27.09 45.44
C LEU A 78 -24.07 -26.98 44.82
N THR A 79 -23.15 -27.89 45.13
CA THR A 79 -21.80 -27.88 44.52
C THR A 79 -21.84 -28.16 43.02
N ALA A 80 -22.66 -29.13 42.58
CA ALA A 80 -22.85 -29.39 41.14
C ALA A 80 -23.43 -28.18 40.41
N ALA A 81 -24.38 -27.47 41.01
CA ALA A 81 -24.94 -26.25 40.42
C ALA A 81 -23.92 -25.11 40.39
N THR A 82 -23.09 -24.94 41.41
CA THR A 82 -22.02 -23.92 41.40
C THR A 82 -20.96 -24.23 40.36
N ASP A 83 -20.59 -25.50 40.19
CA ASP A 83 -19.62 -25.92 39.17
C ASP A 83 -20.18 -25.65 37.76
N GLU A 84 -21.45 -25.95 37.52
CA GLU A 84 -22.14 -25.66 36.27
C GLU A 84 -22.18 -24.15 35.98
N ILE A 85 -22.51 -23.33 36.98
CA ILE A 85 -22.49 -21.87 36.85
C ILE A 85 -21.09 -21.40 36.47
N THR A 86 -20.04 -21.88 37.15
CA THR A 86 -18.67 -21.47 36.83
C THR A 86 -18.22 -21.94 35.45
N ARG A 87 -18.74 -23.09 34.96
CA ARG A 87 -18.49 -23.55 33.59
C ARG A 87 -19.14 -22.63 32.58
N LEU A 88 -20.43 -22.31 32.78
CA LEU A 88 -21.19 -21.42 31.91
C LEU A 88 -20.64 -19.99 31.90
N GLU A 89 -20.13 -19.50 33.03
CA GLU A 89 -19.44 -18.21 33.10
C GLU A 89 -18.15 -18.20 32.26
N ARG A 90 -17.34 -19.27 32.33
CA ARG A 90 -16.16 -19.41 31.48
C ARG A 90 -16.52 -19.47 29.99
N GLU A 91 -17.54 -20.25 29.63
CA GLU A 91 -18.04 -20.33 28.25
C GLU A 91 -18.54 -18.96 27.77
N ARG A 92 -19.27 -18.23 28.61
CA ARG A 92 -19.71 -16.85 28.31
C ARG A 92 -18.52 -15.94 28.06
N ASP A 93 -17.53 -15.93 28.94
CA ASP A 93 -16.36 -15.06 28.82
C ASP A 93 -15.53 -15.39 27.56
N GLU A 94 -15.41 -16.67 27.22
CA GLU A 94 -14.79 -17.10 25.97
C GLU A 94 -15.57 -16.59 24.74
N HIS A 95 -16.90 -16.70 24.76
CA HIS A 95 -17.74 -16.18 23.68
C HIS A 95 -17.66 -14.65 23.56
N LEU A 96 -17.63 -13.92 24.67
CA LEU A 96 -17.44 -12.46 24.66
C LEU A 96 -16.07 -12.08 24.10
N ALA A 97 -15.00 -12.77 24.51
CA ALA A 97 -13.67 -12.55 23.95
C ALA A 97 -13.62 -12.82 22.43
N ASN A 98 -14.33 -13.85 21.96
CA ASN A 98 -14.43 -14.17 20.54
C ASN A 98 -15.23 -13.11 19.77
N ILE A 99 -16.32 -12.59 20.34
CA ILE A 99 -17.08 -11.48 19.77
C ILE A 99 -16.18 -10.25 19.63
N ASP A 100 -15.42 -9.91 20.67
CA ASP A 100 -14.54 -8.74 20.65
C ASP A 100 -13.44 -8.85 19.59
N ARG A 101 -12.85 -10.05 19.42
CA ARG A 101 -11.89 -10.32 18.34
C ARG A 101 -12.53 -10.13 16.96
N ILE A 102 -13.73 -10.66 16.75
CA ILE A 102 -14.45 -10.52 15.48
C ILE A 102 -14.80 -9.05 15.23
N GLN A 103 -15.29 -8.33 16.22
CA GLN A 103 -15.58 -6.90 16.10
C GLN A 103 -14.33 -6.08 15.79
N ALA A 104 -13.19 -6.39 16.42
CA ALA A 104 -11.92 -5.75 16.10
C ALA A 104 -11.53 -5.99 14.63
N ASN A 105 -11.70 -7.21 14.13
CA ASN A 105 -11.45 -7.55 12.72
C ASN A 105 -12.42 -6.83 11.76
N ILE A 106 -13.69 -6.71 12.12
CA ILE A 106 -14.68 -5.97 11.32
C ILE A 106 -14.30 -4.49 11.25
N ARG A 107 -13.79 -3.90 12.35
CA ARG A 107 -13.33 -2.50 12.38
C ARG A 107 -12.09 -2.28 11.51
N THR A 108 -11.20 -3.27 11.37
CA THR A 108 -10.00 -3.17 10.52
C THR A 108 -10.27 -3.47 9.05
N LEU A 109 -11.33 -4.20 8.72
CA LEU A 109 -11.67 -4.63 7.37
C LEU A 109 -11.82 -3.47 6.35
N PRO A 110 -12.48 -2.34 6.66
CA PRO A 110 -12.57 -1.20 5.73
C PRO A 110 -11.21 -0.64 5.34
N ARG A 111 -10.27 -0.57 6.29
CA ARG A 111 -8.90 -0.11 6.04
C ARG A 111 -8.18 -1.04 5.07
N ILE A 112 -8.28 -2.35 5.29
CA ILE A 112 -7.66 -3.36 4.41
C ILE A 112 -8.28 -3.30 3.01
N ARG A 113 -9.61 -3.16 2.89
CA ARG A 113 -10.29 -2.98 1.61
C ARG A 113 -9.82 -1.72 0.87
N GLY A 114 -9.63 -0.61 1.60
CA GLY A 114 -9.06 0.62 1.04
C GLY A 114 -7.65 0.40 0.47
N GLN A 115 -6.78 -0.25 1.24
CA GLN A 115 -5.41 -0.56 0.83
C GLN A 115 -5.35 -1.48 -0.40
N LEU A 116 -6.21 -2.51 -0.47
CA LEU A 116 -6.31 -3.37 -1.65
C LEU A 116 -6.78 -2.61 -2.89
N GLY A 117 -7.74 -1.69 -2.74
CA GLY A 117 -8.20 -0.84 -3.82
C GLY A 117 -7.13 0.13 -4.33
N GLU A 118 -6.30 0.66 -3.43
CA GLU A 118 -5.13 1.48 -3.78
C GLU A 118 -4.09 0.66 -4.55
N LEU A 119 -3.72 -0.51 -4.03
CA LEU A 119 -2.77 -1.42 -4.68
C LEU A 119 -3.22 -1.82 -6.09
N GLU A 120 -4.51 -2.09 -6.29
CA GLU A 120 -5.05 -2.44 -7.61
C GLU A 120 -4.99 -1.26 -8.58
N ARG A 121 -5.23 -0.04 -8.11
CA ARG A 121 -5.06 1.17 -8.94
C ARG A 121 -3.61 1.39 -9.32
N ASP A 122 -2.68 1.21 -8.39
CA ASP A 122 -1.26 1.37 -8.66
C ASP A 122 -0.74 0.31 -9.62
N ARG A 123 -1.19 -0.94 -9.47
CA ARG A 123 -0.94 -2.00 -10.45
C ARG A 123 -1.42 -1.62 -11.85
N LYS A 124 -2.64 -1.08 -11.98
CA LYS A 124 -3.17 -0.64 -13.27
C LYS A 124 -2.35 0.49 -13.89
N ARG A 125 -1.99 1.50 -13.10
CA ARG A 125 -1.11 2.59 -13.55
C ARG A 125 0.25 2.07 -14.01
N ALA A 126 0.85 1.12 -13.29
CA ALA A 126 2.12 0.52 -13.67
C ALA A 126 2.00 -0.28 -14.99
N ALA A 127 0.89 -0.99 -15.19
CA ALA A 127 0.63 -1.70 -16.44
C ALA A 127 0.43 -0.73 -17.62
N GLU A 128 -0.32 0.36 -17.43
CA GLU A 128 -0.51 1.41 -18.45
C GLU A 128 0.81 2.12 -18.78
N ALA A 129 1.65 2.39 -17.77
CA ALA A 129 2.97 2.99 -17.98
C ALA A 129 3.89 2.06 -18.80
N LEU A 130 3.88 0.76 -18.53
CA LEU A 130 4.63 -0.22 -19.30
C LEU A 130 4.16 -0.27 -20.75
N ASP A 131 2.85 -0.29 -20.99
CA ASP A 131 2.29 -0.30 -22.34
C ASP A 131 2.66 0.98 -23.11
N LEU A 132 2.64 2.13 -22.44
CA LEU A 132 3.10 3.40 -23.01
C LEU A 132 4.59 3.37 -23.36
N GLU A 133 5.44 2.74 -22.55
CA GLU A 133 6.86 2.60 -22.86
C GLU A 133 7.10 1.65 -24.04
N VAL A 134 6.40 0.52 -24.09
CA VAL A 134 6.48 -0.44 -25.20
C VAL A 134 6.03 0.21 -26.52
N THR A 135 4.92 0.94 -26.51
CA THR A 135 4.44 1.65 -27.70
C THR A 135 5.42 2.73 -28.17
N LYS A 136 6.02 3.49 -27.24
CA LYS A 136 7.09 4.46 -27.58
C LYS A 136 8.33 3.80 -28.18
N LEU A 137 8.73 2.64 -27.66
CA LEU A 137 9.85 1.88 -28.22
C LEU A 137 9.54 1.41 -29.65
N ALA A 138 8.36 0.84 -29.86
CA ALA A 138 7.92 0.43 -31.19
C ALA A 138 7.86 1.60 -32.18
N GLU A 139 7.38 2.77 -31.74
CA GLU A 139 7.36 3.98 -32.55
C GLU A 139 8.78 4.47 -32.87
N ALA A 140 9.69 4.48 -31.89
CA ALA A 140 11.08 4.85 -32.11
C ALA A 140 11.81 3.90 -33.08
N GLU A 141 11.60 2.59 -32.97
CA GLU A 141 12.12 1.60 -33.92
C GLU A 141 11.57 1.82 -35.33
N SER A 142 10.27 2.12 -35.44
CA SER A 142 9.65 2.43 -36.73
C SER A 142 10.26 3.69 -37.37
N GLN A 143 10.48 4.75 -36.57
CA GLN A 143 11.10 5.99 -37.04
C GLN A 143 12.55 5.77 -37.45
N ASP A 144 13.32 4.99 -36.68
CA ASP A 144 14.72 4.70 -37.02
C ASP A 144 14.83 3.85 -38.30
N SER A 145 13.88 2.92 -38.52
CA SER A 145 13.79 2.16 -39.77
C SER A 145 13.48 3.05 -40.97
N LEU A 146 12.58 4.03 -40.83
CA LEU A 146 12.26 5.00 -41.88
C LEU A 146 13.42 5.94 -42.17
N ILE A 147 14.10 6.43 -41.13
CA ILE A 147 15.30 7.27 -41.28
C ILE A 147 16.42 6.49 -41.96
N SER A 148 16.64 5.24 -41.58
CA SER A 148 17.65 4.38 -42.19
C SER A 148 17.34 4.08 -43.65
N ALA A 149 16.08 3.80 -43.98
CA ALA A 149 15.62 3.62 -45.36
C ALA A 149 15.80 4.92 -46.19
N ASN A 150 15.38 6.07 -45.64
CA ASN A 150 15.41 7.35 -46.33
C ASN A 150 16.82 7.98 -46.42
N ARG A 151 17.76 7.62 -45.53
CA ARG A 151 19.20 7.98 -45.69
C ARG A 151 19.81 7.33 -46.94
N GLY A 152 19.31 6.17 -47.36
CA GLY A 152 19.65 5.58 -48.66
C GLY A 152 19.21 6.46 -49.84
N ASP A 153 18.03 7.09 -49.72
CA ASP A 153 17.45 8.03 -50.66
C ASP A 153 17.83 9.49 -50.36
N THR A 154 19.08 9.76 -49.98
CA THR A 154 19.56 11.14 -49.86
C THR A 154 19.51 11.78 -51.25
N PHE A 155 18.42 12.52 -51.53
CA PHE A 155 18.36 13.46 -52.63
C PHE A 155 19.47 14.48 -52.42
N ARG A 156 20.59 14.28 -53.12
CA ARG A 156 21.58 15.32 -53.34
C ARG A 156 20.89 16.39 -54.18
N ILE A 157 20.22 17.32 -53.51
CA ILE A 157 19.90 18.60 -54.12
C ILE A 157 21.27 19.23 -54.38
N GLN A 158 21.72 19.14 -55.63
CA GLN A 158 22.85 19.90 -56.13
C GLN A 158 22.42 21.36 -56.11
N VAL A 159 22.49 21.99 -54.93
CA VAL A 159 22.38 23.43 -54.84
C VAL A 159 23.62 23.96 -55.57
N PRO A 160 23.48 24.67 -56.70
CA PRO A 160 24.63 25.29 -57.33
C PRO A 160 25.27 26.19 -56.27
N ALA A 161 26.56 25.98 -56.03
CA ALA A 161 27.30 26.76 -55.05
C ALA A 161 27.29 28.22 -55.50
N ASN A 162 26.39 29.03 -54.94
CA ASN A 162 26.51 30.47 -54.99
C ASN A 162 27.67 30.84 -54.05
N LEU A 163 28.88 30.83 -54.60
CA LEU A 163 30.02 31.45 -53.93
C LEU A 163 29.67 32.92 -53.74
N PRO A 164 29.82 33.50 -52.52
CA PRO A 164 29.66 34.92 -52.34
C PRO A 164 30.65 35.64 -53.26
N ALA A 165 30.15 36.62 -54.03
CA ALA A 165 30.91 37.32 -55.07
C ALA A 165 32.16 38.05 -54.53
N GLN A 166 32.32 38.16 -53.21
CA GLN A 166 33.50 38.74 -52.58
C GLN A 166 33.95 37.87 -51.41
N PRO A 167 35.23 37.47 -51.35
CA PRO A 167 35.80 36.84 -50.18
C PRO A 167 35.83 37.87 -49.04
N ASN A 168 35.26 37.53 -47.89
CA ASN A 168 35.28 38.37 -46.69
C ASN A 168 36.65 38.29 -45.99
N SER A 169 37.73 38.58 -46.73
CA SER A 169 39.08 38.69 -46.17
C SER A 169 39.26 40.09 -45.57
N PRO A 170 39.75 40.22 -44.33
CA PRO A 170 40.07 41.53 -43.78
C PRO A 170 41.08 42.23 -44.69
N ALA A 171 40.83 43.49 -45.03
CA ALA A 171 41.69 44.26 -45.92
C ALA A 171 43.14 44.20 -45.39
N SER A 172 44.06 43.66 -46.19
CA SER A 172 45.44 43.37 -45.77
C SER A 172 46.17 44.60 -45.23
N TRP A 173 45.76 45.79 -45.68
CA TRP A 173 46.23 47.07 -45.16
C TRP A 173 45.92 47.30 -43.67
N VAL A 174 44.74 46.90 -43.20
CA VAL A 174 44.33 47.06 -41.79
C VAL A 174 45.22 46.21 -40.88
N MET A 175 45.55 44.98 -41.30
CA MET A 175 46.48 44.11 -40.57
C MET A 175 47.90 44.68 -40.52
N LEU A 176 48.38 45.29 -41.61
CA LEU A 176 49.69 45.94 -41.65
C LEU A 176 49.77 47.15 -40.72
N MET A 177 48.73 47.99 -40.69
CA MET A 177 48.69 49.15 -39.79
C MET A 177 48.61 48.71 -38.33
N ALA A 178 47.80 47.70 -38.02
CA ALA A 178 47.70 47.17 -36.66
C ALA A 178 49.03 46.60 -36.15
N SER A 179 49.76 45.85 -36.98
CA SER A 179 51.07 45.30 -36.61
C SER A 179 52.14 46.38 -36.47
N ALA A 180 52.14 47.40 -37.33
CA ALA A 180 53.05 48.54 -37.24
C ALA A 180 52.88 49.31 -35.93
N ILE A 181 51.63 49.60 -35.53
CA ILE A 181 51.33 50.28 -34.27
C ILE A 181 51.82 49.44 -33.09
N LEU A 182 51.51 48.15 -33.08
CA LEU A 182 51.93 47.25 -32.00
C LEU A 182 53.45 47.18 -31.87
N ALA A 183 54.17 47.10 -33.00
CA ALA A 183 55.63 47.09 -33.02
C ALA A 183 56.23 48.38 -32.47
N THR A 184 55.68 49.55 -32.83
CA THR A 184 56.16 50.83 -32.30
C THR A 184 55.95 50.97 -30.79
N LEU A 185 54.80 50.50 -30.26
CA LEU A 185 54.54 50.53 -28.82
C LEU A 185 55.52 49.64 -28.05
N MET A 186 55.81 48.45 -28.57
CA MET A 186 56.80 47.56 -27.95
C MET A 186 58.22 48.13 -28.02
N ALA A 187 58.60 48.76 -29.13
CA ALA A 187 59.92 49.38 -29.27
C ALA A 187 60.12 50.55 -28.29
N LEU A 188 59.11 51.42 -28.16
CA LEU A 188 59.13 52.55 -27.22
C LEU A 188 59.16 52.07 -25.76
N GLY A 189 58.33 51.09 -25.40
CA GLY A 189 58.32 50.51 -24.06
C GLY A 189 59.65 49.86 -23.69
N SER A 190 60.25 49.11 -24.62
CA SER A 190 61.56 48.47 -24.42
C SER A 190 62.67 49.49 -24.28
N TYR A 191 62.68 50.55 -25.11
CA TYR A 191 63.65 51.63 -25.03
C TYR A 191 63.59 52.35 -23.67
N TRP A 192 62.38 52.68 -23.20
CA TRP A 192 62.20 53.33 -21.91
C TRP A 192 62.67 52.44 -20.74
N SER A 193 62.37 51.14 -20.77
CA SER A 193 62.80 50.20 -19.74
C SER A 193 64.33 50.01 -19.68
N ILE A 194 65.03 50.11 -20.81
CA ILE A 194 66.50 50.00 -20.84
C ILE A 194 67.13 51.28 -20.28
N TRP A 195 66.55 52.45 -20.58
CA TRP A 195 67.04 53.74 -20.09
C TRP A 195 66.97 53.85 -18.56
N THR A 196 65.85 53.44 -17.95
CA THR A 196 65.68 53.49 -16.49
C THR A 196 66.61 52.54 -15.73
N ARG A 197 67.06 51.45 -16.36
CA ARG A 197 67.98 50.48 -15.73
C ARG A 197 69.43 50.97 -15.68
N ARG A 198 69.83 51.94 -16.52
CA ARG A 198 71.19 52.52 -16.49
C ARG A 198 71.40 53.59 -15.41
N SER A 199 70.33 54.15 -14.84
CA SER A 199 70.43 55.21 -13.83
C SER A 199 70.69 54.74 -12.40
N THR A 200 70.89 53.44 -12.15
CA THR A 200 71.09 52.90 -10.79
C THR A 200 72.33 52.01 -10.69
N THR A 201 73.51 52.52 -11.00
CA THR A 201 74.78 51.89 -10.59
C THR A 201 75.84 52.93 -10.22
N SER A 202 75.80 53.39 -8.98
CA SER A 202 76.89 53.99 -8.20
C SER A 202 76.43 53.88 -6.74
N THR A 203 77.08 53.26 -5.75
CA THR A 203 78.45 52.82 -5.53
C THR A 203 78.43 51.91 -4.29
N SER A 204 79.10 50.76 -4.29
CA SER A 204 79.41 50.03 -3.05
C SER A 204 80.73 49.25 -3.14
N SER A 205 81.71 49.59 -2.30
CA SER A 205 82.75 48.69 -1.76
C SER A 205 83.45 49.42 -0.61
N ARG A 206 83.34 49.04 0.67
CA ARG A 206 83.80 47.84 1.43
C ARG A 206 85.26 47.96 1.91
N GLY A 207 85.45 47.91 3.22
CA GLY A 207 86.74 47.70 3.90
C GLY A 207 86.53 47.37 5.38
N SER A 208 86.85 46.14 5.77
CA SER A 208 86.82 45.54 7.12
C SER A 208 87.89 46.12 8.07
N PRO A 209 87.87 45.84 9.39
CA PRO A 209 88.76 44.76 9.86
C PRO A 209 88.32 43.98 11.13
N THR A 210 88.70 42.70 11.14
CA THR A 210 89.28 41.87 12.22
C THR A 210 88.76 41.93 13.67
N SER A 211 88.38 40.75 14.16
CA SER A 211 88.19 40.32 15.56
C SER A 211 89.36 40.69 16.49
N PRO A 212 89.16 40.73 17.83
CA PRO A 212 89.49 39.52 18.61
C PRO A 212 88.77 39.32 19.98
N PHE A 213 88.96 38.09 20.51
CA PHE A 213 89.13 37.70 21.93
C PHE A 213 87.94 37.29 22.83
N TRP A 214 88.16 36.06 23.38
CA TRP A 214 87.60 35.31 24.52
C TRP A 214 86.18 34.75 24.43
#